data_AF-A0A9D1FVB3-F1
#
_entry.id   AF-A0A9D1FVB3-F1
#
_cell.length_a   1.000
_cell.length_b   1.000
_cell.length_c   1.000
_cell.angle_alpha   90.00
_cell.angle_beta   90.00
_cell.angle_gamma   90.00
#
_symmetry.space_group_name_H-M   'P 1'
#
loop_
_entity.id
_entity.type
_entity.pdbx_description
1 polymer ?
#
loop_
_entity_poly.entity_id
_entity_poly.type
_entity_poly.pdbx_seq_one_letter_code
_entity_poly.pdbx_strand_id
1 'polypeptide(L)'
;MSVGQFVFMLHSHLPYYRKAGMWPFGEENLYECMAETYVPLLNAISELYDEGIKAKLTVGITPILAEQLDDEHLKHGFVKYLDSRIEKVSKDLERYPDPKVAHSQHLKYLAKYYYDWFNHIKDSFINKYGMDLIGQFKKYQDLGCIEITTSGATHGFSPLLATDSNLNAQFKIGSDTTKRLFGKKASGCWLPECAYRQGYEYAGKDGQKHWRPAIEVTLQNNDIEYFFTESHVIEGGNSIGNRRVIGVYGNIEYIPLPEREATGYDTYSAYWLPDAQVAVMGRNDRAGYQVWSAADGYPGDGCFR
;
A
#
# COMPACT_ATOMS: atom_id res chain seq x y z
N MET A 1 -4.25 32.31 1.86
CA MET A 1 -5.10 31.54 2.79
C MET A 1 -5.19 30.12 2.26
N SER A 2 -4.99 29.10 3.10
CA SER A 2 -5.17 27.70 2.69
C SER A 2 -6.67 27.37 2.58
N VAL A 3 -7.06 26.65 1.52
CA VAL A 3 -8.46 26.22 1.30
C VAL A 3 -8.82 25.00 2.16
N GLY A 4 -7.82 24.22 2.60
CA GLY A 4 -7.98 23.04 3.43
C GLY A 4 -6.67 22.24 3.49
N GLN A 5 -6.76 20.99 3.96
CA GLN A 5 -5.67 20.01 3.93
C GLN A 5 -6.11 18.79 3.13
N PHE A 6 -5.16 18.12 2.48
CA PHE A 6 -5.38 16.89 1.74
C PHE A 6 -4.24 15.93 2.05
N VAL A 7 -4.58 14.71 2.47
CA VAL A 7 -3.62 13.65 2.77
C VAL A 7 -3.82 12.53 1.76
N PHE A 8 -2.84 12.35 0.89
CA PHE A 8 -2.78 11.18 0.03
C PHE A 8 -1.99 10.09 0.74
N MET A 9 -2.68 9.07 1.24
CA MET A 9 -2.10 7.93 1.93
C MET A 9 -1.99 6.71 1.00
N LEU A 10 -0.76 6.37 0.59
CA LEU A 10 -0.45 5.22 -0.26
C LEU A 10 -0.08 4.01 0.60
N HIS A 11 -0.96 3.01 0.69
CA HIS A 11 -0.67 1.76 1.39
C HIS A 11 0.03 0.75 0.46
N SER A 12 1.30 0.46 0.74
CA SER A 12 2.12 -0.52 0.01
C SER A 12 2.33 -1.79 0.84
N HIS A 13 1.79 -2.90 0.35
CA HIS A 13 1.91 -4.20 0.99
C HIS A 13 2.00 -5.32 -0.05
N LEU A 14 2.90 -6.27 0.20
CA LEU A 14 2.87 -7.61 -0.36
C LEU A 14 3.24 -8.61 0.75
N PRO A 15 2.68 -9.83 0.73
CA PRO A 15 3.08 -10.87 1.67
C PRO A 15 4.53 -11.30 1.40
N TYR A 16 5.04 -12.23 2.21
CA TYR A 16 6.39 -12.74 2.06
C TYR A 16 6.48 -13.70 0.86
N TYR A 17 7.05 -13.23 -0.24
CA TYR A 17 7.23 -13.97 -1.50
C TYR A 17 8.62 -14.56 -1.69
N ARG A 18 9.63 -14.03 -0.99
CA ARG A 18 11.01 -14.48 -1.15
C ARG A 18 11.14 -16.00 -1.02
N LYS A 19 11.60 -16.65 -2.10
CA LYS A 19 11.76 -18.11 -2.21
C LYS A 19 10.49 -18.92 -1.94
N ALA A 20 9.31 -18.31 -2.08
CA ALA A 20 8.01 -18.96 -1.92
C ALA A 20 7.34 -19.33 -3.26
N GLY A 21 8.09 -19.31 -4.35
CA GLY A 21 7.61 -19.50 -5.72
C GLY A 21 8.03 -18.32 -6.61
N MET A 22 8.03 -18.54 -7.93
CA MET A 22 8.32 -17.48 -8.90
C MET A 22 7.04 -17.00 -9.59
N TRP A 23 6.26 -17.94 -10.14
CA TRP A 23 5.13 -17.67 -11.03
C TRP A 23 4.06 -18.76 -10.91
N PRO A 24 2.74 -18.47 -11.03
CA PRO A 24 2.11 -17.15 -11.23
C PRO A 24 1.94 -16.33 -9.95
N PHE A 25 2.20 -16.95 -8.80
CA PHE A 25 2.20 -16.29 -7.50
C PHE A 25 3.56 -16.50 -6.83
N GLY A 26 4.22 -15.41 -6.42
CA GLY A 26 5.57 -15.48 -5.88
C GLY A 26 6.37 -14.21 -6.12
N GLU A 27 7.68 -14.36 -6.29
CA GLU A 27 8.61 -13.24 -6.47
C GLU A 27 8.25 -12.35 -7.68
N GLU A 28 7.64 -12.90 -8.74
CA GLU A 28 7.21 -12.09 -9.89
C GLU A 28 6.21 -11.00 -9.48
N ASN A 29 5.31 -11.24 -8.51
CA ASN A 29 4.38 -10.20 -8.05
C ASN A 29 5.11 -9.03 -7.39
N LEU A 30 6.19 -9.30 -6.66
CA LEU A 30 7.05 -8.26 -6.10
C LEU A 30 7.75 -7.49 -7.22
N TYR A 31 8.32 -8.18 -8.20
CA TYR A 31 9.00 -7.56 -9.33
C TYR A 31 8.08 -6.69 -10.19
N GLU A 32 6.85 -7.14 -10.44
CA GLU A 32 5.81 -6.35 -11.11
C GLU A 32 5.52 -5.06 -10.33
N CYS A 33 5.29 -5.14 -9.02
CA CYS A 33 5.06 -3.95 -8.20
C CYS A 33 6.28 -3.02 -8.13
N MET A 34 7.49 -3.57 -8.11
CA MET A 34 8.72 -2.77 -8.17
C MET A 34 8.81 -2.00 -9.50
N ALA A 35 8.55 -2.65 -10.63
CA ALA A 35 8.62 -2.04 -11.95
C ALA A 35 7.49 -1.04 -12.21
N GLU A 36 6.25 -1.41 -11.90
CA GLU A 36 5.06 -0.65 -12.29
C GLU A 36 4.60 0.36 -11.23
N THR A 37 5.09 0.25 -9.98
CA THR A 37 4.65 1.12 -8.88
C THR A 37 5.82 1.80 -8.16
N TYR A 38 6.73 1.06 -7.55
CA TYR A 38 7.68 1.66 -6.58
C TYR A 38 8.78 2.48 -7.26
N VAL A 39 9.38 1.98 -8.35
CA VAL A 39 10.36 2.76 -9.14
C VAL A 39 9.70 3.98 -9.79
N PRO A 40 8.54 3.86 -10.48
CA PRO A 40 7.82 5.02 -11.00
C PRO A 40 7.44 6.06 -9.93
N LEU A 41 6.99 5.61 -8.75
CA LEU A 41 6.65 6.51 -7.65
C LEU A 41 7.87 7.32 -7.18
N LEU A 42 9.04 6.67 -7.03
CA LEU A 42 10.27 7.40 -6.71
C LEU A 42 10.70 8.34 -7.83
N ASN A 43 10.51 7.96 -9.10
CA ASN A 43 10.76 8.85 -10.24
C ASN A 43 9.91 10.12 -10.14
N ALA A 44 8.60 9.99 -9.93
CA ALA A 44 7.70 11.12 -9.76
C ALA A 44 8.06 12.00 -8.55
N ILE A 45 8.39 11.39 -7.40
CA ILE A 45 8.83 12.13 -6.21
C ILE A 45 10.15 12.89 -6.47
N SER A 46 11.08 12.25 -7.16
CA SER A 46 12.37 12.84 -7.55
C SER A 46 12.18 14.02 -8.48
N GLU A 47 11.38 13.87 -9.54
CA GLU A 47 11.12 14.90 -10.55
C GLU A 47 10.47 16.13 -9.91
N LEU A 48 9.43 15.94 -9.09
CA LEU A 48 8.82 17.04 -8.34
C LEU A 48 9.85 17.75 -7.46
N TYR A 49 10.71 17.00 -6.76
CA TYR A 49 11.74 17.59 -5.90
C TYR A 49 12.77 18.39 -6.70
N ASP A 50 13.21 17.88 -7.85
CA ASP A 50 14.16 18.56 -8.74
C ASP A 50 13.56 19.87 -9.32
N GLU A 51 12.24 19.92 -9.49
CA GLU A 51 11.47 21.13 -9.84
C GLU A 51 11.23 22.08 -8.64
N GLY A 52 11.70 21.73 -7.43
CA GLY A 52 11.51 22.51 -6.22
C GLY A 52 10.16 22.30 -5.52
N ILE A 53 9.41 21.26 -5.92
CA ILE A 53 8.08 20.92 -5.39
C ILE A 53 8.21 19.71 -4.44
N LYS A 54 7.76 19.88 -3.19
CA LYS A 54 7.64 18.74 -2.26
C LYS A 54 6.34 17.99 -2.53
N ALA A 55 6.42 16.69 -2.83
CA ALA A 55 5.27 15.85 -3.16
C ALA A 55 4.21 15.79 -2.04
N LYS A 56 4.63 15.90 -0.76
CA LYS A 56 3.77 15.90 0.44
C LYS A 56 2.87 14.66 0.53
N LEU A 57 3.41 13.49 0.16
CA LEU A 57 2.70 12.21 0.22
C LEU A 57 2.94 11.50 1.55
N THR A 58 1.95 10.73 2.02
CA THR A 58 2.12 9.75 3.09
C THR A 58 2.21 8.37 2.43
N VAL A 59 3.30 7.64 2.68
CA VAL A 59 3.59 6.35 2.06
C VAL A 59 3.76 5.29 3.14
N GLY A 60 2.76 4.41 3.26
CA GLY A 60 2.86 3.23 4.11
C GLY A 60 3.62 2.13 3.42
N ILE A 61 4.74 1.70 3.99
CA ILE A 61 5.47 0.53 3.54
C ILE A 61 5.43 -0.48 4.67
N THR A 62 4.71 -1.58 4.46
CA THR A 62 4.63 -2.62 5.50
C THR A 62 6.02 -3.19 5.81
N PRO A 63 6.32 -3.53 7.07
CA PRO A 63 7.65 -4.01 7.45
C PRO A 63 8.09 -5.25 6.66
N ILE A 64 7.19 -6.20 6.40
CA ILE A 64 7.48 -7.38 5.58
C ILE A 64 7.78 -7.05 4.10
N LEU A 65 7.19 -5.99 3.56
CA LEU A 65 7.54 -5.50 2.22
C LEU A 65 8.91 -4.81 2.25
N ALA A 66 9.16 -3.97 3.26
CA ALA A 66 10.42 -3.24 3.38
C ALA A 66 11.63 -4.18 3.47
N GLU A 67 11.52 -5.26 4.26
CA GLU A 67 12.54 -6.33 4.33
C GLU A 67 12.80 -6.98 2.97
N GLN A 68 11.75 -7.19 2.17
CA GLN A 68 11.88 -7.81 0.86
C GLN A 68 12.51 -6.87 -0.17
N LEU A 69 12.19 -5.57 -0.11
CA LEU A 69 12.81 -4.57 -0.97
C LEU A 69 14.29 -4.35 -0.64
N ASP A 70 14.72 -4.62 0.60
CA ASP A 70 16.12 -4.52 1.03
C ASP A 70 16.92 -5.83 0.84
N ASP A 71 16.29 -6.95 0.46
CA ASP A 71 16.97 -8.23 0.31
C ASP A 71 17.77 -8.34 -1.01
N GLU A 72 19.05 -8.70 -0.92
CA GLU A 72 19.96 -8.79 -2.06
C GLU A 72 19.51 -9.82 -3.12
N HIS A 73 18.94 -10.96 -2.70
CA HIS A 73 18.42 -11.94 -3.66
C HIS A 73 17.29 -11.36 -4.50
N LEU A 74 16.37 -10.62 -3.88
CA LEU A 74 15.26 -9.96 -4.57
C LEU A 74 15.72 -8.77 -5.42
N LYS A 75 16.68 -7.95 -4.95
CA LYS A 75 17.27 -6.86 -5.76
C LYS A 75 17.88 -7.39 -7.05
N HIS A 76 18.68 -8.45 -6.99
CA HIS A 76 19.25 -9.09 -8.18
C HIS A 76 18.20 -9.84 -9.01
N GLY A 77 17.21 -10.45 -8.37
CA GLY A 77 16.07 -11.08 -9.03
C GLY A 77 15.26 -10.09 -9.87
N PHE A 78 15.07 -8.87 -9.37
CA PHE A 78 14.39 -7.79 -10.09
C PHE A 78 15.14 -7.37 -11.35
N VAL A 79 16.46 -7.26 -11.30
CA VAL A 79 17.28 -6.99 -12.50
C VAL A 79 17.09 -8.09 -13.56
N LYS A 80 17.13 -9.36 -13.15
CA LYS A 80 16.90 -10.50 -14.06
C LYS A 80 15.47 -10.48 -14.64
N TYR A 81 14.49 -10.10 -13.85
CA TYR A 81 13.11 -9.92 -14.31
C TYR A 81 13.05 -8.85 -15.41
N LEU A 82 13.63 -7.67 -15.17
CA LEU A 82 13.66 -6.59 -16.16
C LEU A 82 14.38 -7.00 -17.44
N ASP A 83 15.53 -7.68 -17.34
CA ASP A 83 16.25 -8.22 -18.48
C ASP A 83 15.39 -9.17 -19.32
N SER A 84 14.66 -10.07 -18.65
CA SER A 84 13.73 -10.98 -19.34
C SER A 84 12.60 -10.22 -20.05
N ARG A 85 12.06 -9.16 -19.44
CA ARG A 85 10.99 -8.35 -20.06
C ARG A 85 11.51 -7.57 -21.26
N ILE A 86 12.71 -6.98 -21.15
CA ILE A 86 13.39 -6.28 -22.24
C ILE A 86 13.67 -7.24 -23.41
N GLU A 87 14.17 -8.45 -23.13
CA GLU A 87 14.41 -9.46 -24.17
C GLU A 87 13.10 -9.86 -24.89
N LYS A 88 12.03 -10.12 -24.12
CA LYS A 88 10.73 -10.49 -24.68
C LYS A 88 10.16 -9.38 -25.58
N VAL A 89 10.15 -8.14 -25.12
CA VAL A 89 9.60 -7.02 -25.92
C VAL A 89 10.51 -6.67 -27.12
N SER A 90 11.82 -6.95 -27.05
CA SER A 90 12.71 -6.85 -28.22
C SER A 90 12.29 -7.81 -29.34
N LYS A 91 11.88 -9.04 -28.99
CA LYS A 91 11.37 -10.00 -29.97
C LYS A 91 10.03 -9.53 -30.56
N ASP A 92 9.19 -8.86 -29.78
CA ASP A 92 7.95 -8.26 -30.30
C ASP A 92 8.22 -7.09 -31.26
N LEU A 93 9.30 -6.32 -31.04
CA LEU A 93 9.75 -5.27 -31.97
C LEU A 93 10.22 -5.83 -33.32
N GLU A 94 10.87 -7.00 -33.32
CA GLU A 94 11.25 -7.71 -34.53
C GLU A 94 10.04 -8.36 -35.22
N ARG A 95 9.08 -8.84 -34.42
CA ARG A 95 7.85 -9.47 -34.90
C ARG A 95 6.93 -8.48 -35.62
N TYR A 96 6.89 -7.23 -35.21
CA TYR A 96 5.95 -6.24 -35.71
C TYR A 96 6.61 -5.11 -36.56
N PRO A 97 5.95 -4.64 -37.65
CA PRO A 97 4.60 -5.02 -38.04
C PRO A 97 4.58 -6.36 -38.79
N ASP A 98 3.58 -7.18 -38.52
CA ASP A 98 3.23 -8.41 -39.23
C ASP A 98 2.01 -8.11 -40.12
N PRO A 99 2.14 -8.20 -41.46
CA PRO A 99 1.03 -7.98 -42.38
C PRO A 99 -0.19 -8.89 -42.16
N LYS A 100 -0.03 -10.02 -41.45
CA LYS A 100 -1.12 -10.95 -41.12
C LYS A 100 -1.89 -10.57 -39.85
N VAL A 101 -1.42 -9.59 -39.08
CA VAL A 101 -2.03 -9.17 -37.83
C VAL A 101 -2.68 -7.80 -38.03
N ALA A 102 -3.98 -7.70 -37.73
CA ALA A 102 -4.70 -6.43 -37.80
C ALA A 102 -4.05 -5.39 -36.87
N HIS A 103 -3.96 -4.14 -37.32
CA HIS A 103 -3.39 -3.02 -36.56
C HIS A 103 -1.94 -3.24 -36.08
N SER A 104 -1.16 -4.10 -36.75
CA SER A 104 0.18 -4.48 -36.29
C SER A 104 1.20 -3.33 -36.21
N GLN A 105 0.99 -2.23 -36.96
CA GLN A 105 1.78 -1.02 -36.81
C GLN A 105 1.64 -0.41 -35.42
N HIS A 106 0.43 -0.43 -34.85
CA HIS A 106 0.21 0.04 -33.48
C HIS A 106 0.85 -0.90 -32.45
N LEU A 107 0.83 -2.22 -32.71
CA LEU A 107 1.55 -3.18 -31.84
C LEU A 107 3.06 -2.93 -31.83
N LYS A 108 3.67 -2.56 -32.96
CA LYS A 108 5.07 -2.16 -32.98
C LYS A 108 5.32 -0.90 -32.14
N TYR A 109 4.44 0.10 -32.26
CA TYR A 109 4.51 1.31 -31.45
C TYR A 109 4.45 0.98 -29.95
N LEU A 110 3.52 0.13 -29.53
CA LEU A 110 3.39 -0.31 -28.14
C LEU A 110 4.63 -1.11 -27.69
N ALA A 111 5.14 -2.03 -28.51
CA ALA A 111 6.37 -2.76 -28.20
C ALA A 111 7.55 -1.81 -28.01
N LYS A 112 7.66 -0.74 -28.83
CA LYS A 112 8.69 0.28 -28.66
C LYS A 112 8.52 1.03 -27.35
N TYR A 113 7.30 1.44 -27.03
CA TYR A 113 6.99 2.10 -25.77
C TYR A 113 7.42 1.26 -24.56
N TYR A 114 7.03 -0.03 -24.49
CA TYR A 114 7.42 -0.89 -23.37
C TYR A 114 8.90 -1.22 -23.35
N TYR A 115 9.54 -1.37 -24.51
CA TYR A 115 11.00 -1.54 -24.58
C TYR A 115 11.71 -0.35 -23.94
N ASP A 116 11.32 0.88 -24.29
CA ASP A 116 11.90 2.10 -23.72
C ASP A 116 11.58 2.21 -22.23
N TRP A 117 10.34 1.91 -21.85
CA TRP A 117 9.88 1.96 -20.47
C TRP A 117 10.66 0.98 -19.58
N PHE A 118 10.78 -0.30 -19.94
CA PHE A 118 11.54 -1.27 -19.15
C PHE A 118 13.02 -0.90 -19.04
N ASN A 119 13.64 -0.37 -20.11
CA ASN A 119 15.00 0.13 -20.05
C ASN A 119 15.13 1.33 -19.10
N HIS A 120 14.18 2.27 -19.12
CA HIS A 120 14.16 3.42 -18.23
C HIS A 120 13.95 3.02 -16.76
N ILE A 121 13.07 2.06 -16.49
CA ILE A 121 12.87 1.50 -15.14
C ILE A 121 14.14 0.82 -14.64
N LYS A 122 14.81 0.04 -15.50
CA LYS A 122 16.09 -0.61 -15.16
C LYS A 122 17.19 0.41 -14.87
N ASP A 123 17.31 1.44 -15.70
CA ASP A 123 18.27 2.54 -15.51
C ASP A 123 18.00 3.30 -14.21
N SER A 124 16.73 3.63 -13.94
CA SER A 124 16.32 4.26 -12.69
C SER A 124 16.69 3.41 -11.47
N PHE A 125 16.38 2.11 -11.50
CA PHE A 125 16.68 1.21 -10.40
C PHE A 125 18.20 1.05 -10.17
N ILE A 126 18.98 0.80 -11.22
CA ILE A 126 20.41 0.50 -11.10
C ILE A 126 21.24 1.77 -10.95
N ASN A 127 21.12 2.70 -11.90
CA ASN A 127 22.03 3.83 -12.02
C ASN A 127 21.58 5.03 -11.18
N LYS A 128 20.28 5.36 -11.18
CA LYS A 128 19.75 6.49 -10.40
C LYS A 128 19.65 6.16 -8.91
N TYR A 129 19.19 4.96 -8.57
CA TYR A 129 18.89 4.56 -7.20
C TYR A 129 19.88 3.57 -6.57
N GLY A 130 20.86 3.07 -7.32
CA GLY A 130 21.90 2.18 -6.78
C GLY A 130 21.35 0.84 -6.27
N MET A 131 20.23 0.37 -6.82
CA MET A 131 19.48 -0.81 -6.38
C MET A 131 18.94 -0.73 -4.94
N ASP A 132 18.84 0.47 -4.36
CA ASP A 132 18.44 0.68 -2.97
C ASP A 132 17.16 1.54 -2.86
N LEU A 133 15.99 0.92 -3.07
CA LEU A 133 14.71 1.64 -2.97
C LEU A 133 14.44 2.16 -1.56
N ILE A 134 14.83 1.40 -0.53
CA ILE A 134 14.62 1.75 0.88
C ILE A 134 15.40 3.02 1.23
N GLY A 135 16.68 3.08 0.85
CA GLY A 135 17.51 4.27 1.02
C GLY A 135 16.95 5.49 0.29
N GLN A 136 16.34 5.33 -0.89
CA GLN A 136 15.72 6.45 -1.61
C GLN A 136 14.42 6.94 -0.96
N PHE A 137 13.54 6.04 -0.51
CA PHE A 137 12.37 6.44 0.27
C PHE A 137 12.79 7.16 1.56
N LYS A 138 13.82 6.65 2.25
CA LYS A 138 14.41 7.32 3.41
C LYS A 138 14.93 8.72 3.05
N LYS A 139 15.68 8.86 1.96
CA LYS A 139 16.19 10.16 1.48
C LYS A 139 15.05 11.17 1.31
N TYR A 140 13.98 10.80 0.60
CA TYR A 140 12.86 11.72 0.37
C TYR A 140 12.02 11.98 1.62
N GLN A 141 12.00 11.05 2.58
CA GLN A 141 11.46 11.32 3.91
C GLN A 141 12.28 12.38 4.65
N ASP A 142 13.61 12.28 4.64
CA ASP A 142 14.51 13.21 5.35
C ASP A 142 14.48 14.62 4.71
N LEU A 143 14.24 14.70 3.40
CA LEU A 143 14.00 15.95 2.68
C LEU A 143 12.60 16.55 2.94
N GLY A 144 11.72 15.81 3.62
CA GLY A 144 10.34 16.20 3.92
C GLY A 144 9.42 16.21 2.69
N CYS A 145 9.78 15.45 1.64
CA CYS A 145 8.94 15.25 0.46
C CYS A 145 7.83 14.25 0.73
N ILE A 146 8.10 13.25 1.57
CA ILE A 146 7.14 12.24 1.99
C ILE A 146 7.22 11.99 3.48
N GLU A 147 6.18 11.35 4.02
CA GLU A 147 6.17 10.73 5.33
C GLU A 147 6.07 9.21 5.15
N ILE A 148 6.93 8.43 5.82
CA ILE A 148 6.81 6.98 5.85
C ILE A 148 6.01 6.58 7.09
N THR A 149 4.96 5.79 6.89
CA THR A 149 4.20 5.15 7.98
C THR A 149 4.52 3.67 8.07
N THR A 150 4.40 3.11 9.28
CA THR A 150 4.60 1.67 9.53
C THR A 150 3.28 0.89 9.44
N SER A 151 3.31 -0.40 9.78
CA SER A 151 2.15 -1.28 9.96
C SER A 151 2.52 -2.42 10.92
N GLY A 152 1.59 -3.35 11.17
CA GLY A 152 1.94 -4.62 11.80
C GLY A 152 2.98 -5.38 10.97
N ALA A 153 3.97 -5.98 11.63
CA ALA A 153 5.13 -6.64 11.04
C ALA A 153 4.85 -7.41 9.75
N THR A 154 3.82 -8.26 9.75
CA THR A 154 3.43 -9.10 8.61
C THR A 154 2.01 -8.83 8.15
N HIS A 155 1.50 -7.62 8.40
CA HIS A 155 0.12 -7.24 8.08
C HIS A 155 -0.94 -8.16 8.71
N GLY A 156 -0.69 -8.64 9.93
CA GLY A 156 -1.63 -9.53 10.65
C GLY A 156 -2.94 -8.81 10.99
N PHE A 157 -4.07 -9.46 10.70
CA PHE A 157 -5.41 -8.91 10.92
C PHE A 157 -5.66 -8.64 12.41
N SER A 158 -5.44 -7.39 12.81
CA SER A 158 -5.16 -7.00 14.20
C SER A 158 -6.26 -7.37 15.20
N PRO A 159 -7.57 -7.21 14.89
CA PRO A 159 -8.66 -7.58 15.80
C PRO A 159 -8.71 -9.08 16.16
N LEU A 160 -8.25 -9.95 15.26
CA LEU A 160 -8.37 -11.40 15.39
C LEU A 160 -7.10 -12.09 15.90
N LEU A 161 -6.04 -11.32 16.20
CA LEU A 161 -4.87 -11.87 16.88
C LEU A 161 -5.31 -12.41 18.25
N ALA A 162 -4.86 -13.61 18.60
CA ALA A 162 -5.40 -14.35 19.75
C ALA A 162 -5.05 -13.73 21.11
N THR A 163 -3.88 -13.09 21.22
CA THR A 163 -3.38 -12.49 22.47
C THR A 163 -2.85 -11.08 22.26
N ASP A 164 -2.83 -10.28 23.32
CA ASP A 164 -2.28 -8.93 23.28
C ASP A 164 -0.76 -8.94 23.07
N SER A 165 -0.08 -10.01 23.49
CA SER A 165 1.34 -10.23 23.15
C SER A 165 1.55 -10.44 21.65
N ASN A 166 0.62 -11.10 20.93
CA ASN A 166 0.71 -11.23 19.48
C ASN A 166 0.51 -9.88 18.77
N LEU A 167 -0.47 -9.10 19.24
CA LEU A 167 -0.73 -7.75 18.74
C LEU A 167 0.49 -6.83 18.97
N ASN A 168 1.00 -6.81 20.20
CA ASN A 168 2.18 -6.01 20.54
C ASN A 168 3.42 -6.46 19.76
N ALA A 169 3.62 -7.75 19.55
CA ALA A 169 4.74 -8.23 18.73
C ALA A 169 4.67 -7.71 17.29
N GLN A 170 3.48 -7.66 16.68
CA GLN A 170 3.30 -7.12 15.33
C GLN A 170 3.71 -5.64 15.26
N PHE A 171 3.24 -4.79 16.18
CA PHE A 171 3.53 -3.36 16.14
C PHE A 171 4.93 -3.00 16.65
N LYS A 172 5.44 -3.72 17.64
CA LYS A 172 6.82 -3.56 18.11
C LYS A 172 7.82 -3.87 17.01
N ILE A 173 7.71 -5.03 16.38
CA ILE A 173 8.60 -5.41 15.28
C ILE A 173 8.40 -4.48 14.10
N GLY A 174 7.16 -4.04 13.81
CA GLY A 174 6.92 -3.08 12.75
C GLY A 174 7.64 -1.75 12.97
N SER A 175 7.49 -1.17 14.16
CA SER A 175 8.15 0.08 14.57
C SER A 175 9.68 -0.06 14.56
N ASP A 176 10.22 -1.15 15.12
CA ASP A 176 11.67 -1.40 15.18
C ASP A 176 12.28 -1.61 13.77
N THR A 177 11.63 -2.38 12.89
CA THR A 177 12.07 -2.57 11.50
C THR A 177 12.01 -1.27 10.71
N THR A 178 10.95 -0.48 10.89
CA THR A 178 10.82 0.82 10.21
C THR A 178 11.94 1.76 10.66
N LYS A 179 12.24 1.82 11.96
CA LYS A 179 13.36 2.61 12.48
C LYS A 179 14.70 2.15 11.92
N ARG A 180 14.93 0.84 11.81
CA ARG A 180 16.19 0.29 11.28
C ARG A 180 16.39 0.65 9.80
N LEU A 181 15.36 0.50 8.98
CA LEU A 181 15.44 0.70 7.53
C LEU A 181 15.35 2.17 7.11
N PHE A 182 14.47 2.95 7.74
CA PHE A 182 14.20 4.35 7.38
C PHE A 182 14.83 5.37 8.35
N GLY A 183 15.56 4.92 9.37
CA GLY A 183 16.37 5.75 10.28
C GLY A 183 15.62 6.42 11.44
N LYS A 184 14.28 6.40 11.46
CA LYS A 184 13.46 6.90 12.58
C LYS A 184 12.18 6.09 12.74
N LYS A 185 11.60 6.13 13.95
CA LYS A 185 10.25 5.57 14.16
C LYS A 185 9.23 6.37 13.35
N ALA A 186 8.23 5.67 12.83
CA ALA A 186 7.10 6.31 12.17
C ALA A 186 6.07 6.76 13.22
N SER A 187 5.61 8.00 13.12
CA SER A 187 4.51 8.52 13.96
C SER A 187 3.16 7.98 13.50
N GLY A 188 3.00 7.72 12.20
CA GLY A 188 1.79 7.12 11.64
C GLY A 188 1.88 5.61 11.41
N CYS A 189 0.74 4.94 11.45
CA CYS A 189 0.63 3.56 10.98
C CYS A 189 -0.58 3.32 10.07
N TRP A 190 -0.42 2.38 9.15
CA TRP A 190 -1.55 1.72 8.49
C TRP A 190 -1.93 0.49 9.30
N LEU A 191 -3.09 0.52 9.94
CA LEU A 191 -3.66 -0.64 10.62
C LEU A 191 -4.02 -1.69 9.55
N PRO A 192 -3.61 -2.96 9.66
CA PRO A 192 -3.92 -3.96 8.64
C PRO A 192 -5.41 -4.01 8.33
N GLU A 193 -5.75 -3.78 7.06
CA GLU A 193 -7.12 -3.67 6.54
C GLU A 193 -7.99 -2.58 7.20
N CYS A 194 -7.38 -1.54 7.77
CA CYS A 194 -8.05 -0.55 8.62
C CYS A 194 -8.87 -1.21 9.76
N ALA A 195 -8.52 -2.45 10.13
CA ALA A 195 -9.34 -3.29 11.00
C ALA A 195 -9.14 -2.93 12.46
N TYR A 196 -10.09 -2.18 13.01
CA TYR A 196 -10.07 -1.67 14.37
C TYR A 196 -10.91 -2.51 15.35
N ARG A 197 -10.52 -2.48 16.63
CA ARG A 197 -11.25 -3.11 17.74
C ARG A 197 -11.12 -2.26 19.01
N GLN A 198 -12.27 -1.82 19.52
CA GLN A 198 -12.37 -1.17 20.82
C GLN A 198 -12.06 -2.13 21.99
N GLY A 199 -11.79 -1.59 23.17
CA GLY A 199 -11.63 -2.38 24.39
C GLY A 199 -12.90 -3.16 24.73
N TYR A 200 -12.78 -4.40 25.19
CA TYR A 200 -13.93 -5.20 25.58
C TYR A 200 -13.58 -6.24 26.64
N GLU A 201 -14.59 -6.67 27.39
CA GLU A 201 -14.53 -7.81 28.30
C GLU A 201 -14.85 -9.10 27.53
N TYR A 202 -14.09 -10.16 27.76
CA TYR A 202 -14.35 -11.49 27.22
C TYR A 202 -14.27 -12.58 28.30
N ALA A 203 -14.98 -13.68 28.10
CA ALA A 203 -14.86 -14.87 28.96
C ALA A 203 -13.75 -15.80 28.44
N GLY A 204 -12.78 -16.10 29.30
CA GLY A 204 -11.72 -17.07 29.04
C GLY A 204 -12.24 -18.50 28.99
N LYS A 205 -11.38 -19.44 28.58
CA LYS A 205 -11.71 -20.88 28.57
C LYS A 205 -11.96 -21.44 29.98
N ASP A 206 -11.44 -20.75 30.99
CA ASP A 206 -11.64 -21.01 32.42
C ASP A 206 -12.94 -20.40 32.96
N GLY A 207 -13.72 -19.71 32.12
CA GLY A 207 -14.95 -19.01 32.50
C GLY A 207 -14.71 -17.66 33.20
N GLN A 208 -13.46 -17.24 33.38
CA GLN A 208 -13.15 -15.96 34.01
C GLN A 208 -13.29 -14.82 33.02
N LYS A 209 -13.72 -13.66 33.52
CA LYS A 209 -13.81 -12.44 32.71
C LYS A 209 -12.45 -11.76 32.66
N HIS A 210 -12.01 -11.43 31.45
CA HIS A 210 -10.77 -10.71 31.20
C HIS A 210 -11.07 -9.45 30.39
N TRP A 211 -10.37 -8.36 30.75
CA TRP A 211 -10.38 -7.15 29.95
C TRP A 211 -9.33 -7.23 28.85
N ARG A 212 -9.73 -6.92 27.62
CA ARG A 212 -8.82 -6.79 26.49
C ARG A 212 -8.78 -5.32 26.05
N PRO A 213 -7.63 -4.63 26.17
CA PRO A 213 -7.50 -3.21 25.81
C PRO A 213 -7.85 -2.94 24.35
N ALA A 214 -8.19 -1.70 24.04
CA ALA A 214 -8.40 -1.23 22.67
C ALA A 214 -7.08 -1.24 21.86
N ILE A 215 -7.14 -1.31 20.53
CA ILE A 215 -5.94 -1.45 19.68
C ILE A 215 -4.98 -0.26 19.84
N GLU A 216 -5.52 0.95 19.99
CA GLU A 216 -4.78 2.21 20.16
C GLU A 216 -3.87 2.22 21.37
N VAL A 217 -4.18 1.46 22.42
CA VAL A 217 -3.29 1.29 23.58
C VAL A 217 -1.98 0.62 23.14
N THR A 218 -2.06 -0.36 22.24
CA THR A 218 -0.87 -1.01 21.67
C THR A 218 -0.11 -0.07 20.73
N LEU A 219 -0.83 0.76 19.96
CA LEU A 219 -0.21 1.75 19.08
C LEU A 219 0.58 2.77 19.89
N GLN A 220 -0.03 3.37 20.93
CA GLN A 220 0.64 4.33 21.82
C GLN A 220 1.88 3.72 22.48
N ASN A 221 1.79 2.48 22.98
CA ASN A 221 2.92 1.79 23.61
C ASN A 221 4.10 1.53 22.65
N ASN A 222 3.89 1.69 21.34
CA ASN A 222 4.92 1.54 20.31
C ASN A 222 5.26 2.88 19.61
N ASP A 223 4.95 4.01 20.25
CA ASP A 223 5.18 5.38 19.79
C ASP A 223 4.47 5.73 18.48
N ILE A 224 3.31 5.13 18.23
CA ILE A 224 2.45 5.46 17.10
C ILE A 224 1.38 6.46 17.58
N GLU A 225 1.32 7.60 16.90
CA GLU A 225 0.51 8.76 17.24
C GLU A 225 -0.79 8.84 16.44
N TYR A 226 -0.84 8.23 15.24
CA TYR A 226 -2.07 8.22 14.44
C TYR A 226 -2.20 7.00 13.51
N PHE A 227 -3.43 6.73 13.07
CA PHE A 227 -3.75 5.73 12.05
C PHE A 227 -4.98 6.11 11.21
N PHE A 228 -5.29 5.28 10.22
CA PHE A 228 -6.42 5.46 9.30
C PHE A 228 -7.50 4.39 9.50
N THR A 229 -8.76 4.76 9.27
CA THR A 229 -9.90 3.85 9.32
C THR A 229 -10.91 4.12 8.20
N GLU A 230 -11.92 3.26 8.07
CA GLU A 230 -12.99 3.43 7.09
C GLU A 230 -13.99 4.52 7.50
N SER A 231 -14.63 5.16 6.51
CA SER A 231 -15.58 6.27 6.68
C SER A 231 -16.69 5.94 7.67
N HIS A 232 -17.26 4.74 7.56
CA HIS A 232 -18.35 4.26 8.41
C HIS A 232 -17.97 4.02 9.88
N VAL A 233 -16.67 3.94 10.20
CA VAL A 233 -16.19 3.88 11.59
C VAL A 233 -16.27 5.27 12.24
N ILE A 234 -16.08 6.32 11.44
CA ILE A 234 -16.19 7.71 11.87
C ILE A 234 -17.63 8.20 11.81
N GLU A 235 -18.29 8.13 10.66
CA GLU A 235 -19.57 8.80 10.38
C GLU A 235 -20.80 7.97 10.82
N GLY A 236 -20.63 6.66 10.99
CA GLY A 236 -21.74 5.70 11.09
C GLY A 236 -22.27 5.32 9.71
N GLY A 237 -23.56 4.97 9.62
CA GLY A 237 -24.23 4.65 8.36
C GLY A 237 -23.93 3.24 7.80
N ASN A 238 -24.19 3.07 6.50
CA ASN A 238 -24.06 1.80 5.81
C ASN A 238 -22.64 1.59 5.28
N SER A 239 -22.02 0.49 5.69
CA SER A 239 -20.85 -0.03 4.99
C SER A 239 -21.30 -0.80 3.75
N ILE A 240 -20.59 -0.63 2.64
CA ILE A 240 -20.79 -1.47 1.45
C ILE A 240 -19.95 -2.73 1.65
N GLY A 241 -20.60 -3.87 1.91
CA GLY A 241 -19.94 -5.17 1.86
C GLY A 241 -19.81 -5.63 0.41
N ASN A 242 -18.63 -6.06 -0.01
CA ASN A 242 -18.44 -6.66 -1.34
C ASN A 242 -18.18 -8.15 -1.17
N ARG A 243 -19.00 -8.99 -1.79
CA ARG A 243 -18.70 -10.40 -1.97
C ARG A 243 -18.30 -10.64 -3.42
N ARG A 244 -17.08 -11.10 -3.64
CA ARG A 244 -16.64 -11.56 -4.95
C ARG A 244 -17.17 -12.98 -5.18
N VAL A 245 -18.01 -13.17 -6.18
CA VAL A 245 -18.32 -14.52 -6.67
C VAL A 245 -17.09 -15.03 -7.41
N ILE A 246 -16.51 -16.16 -6.99
CA ILE A 246 -15.30 -16.71 -7.61
C ILE A 246 -15.71 -17.46 -8.89
N GLY A 247 -15.19 -17.02 -10.05
CA GLY A 247 -15.40 -17.63 -11.37
C GLY A 247 -14.94 -16.72 -12.50
N VAL A 248 -14.77 -17.24 -13.72
CA VAL A 248 -14.27 -16.49 -14.91
C VAL A 248 -15.19 -15.31 -15.31
N TYR A 249 -16.43 -15.29 -14.79
CA TYR A 249 -17.43 -14.23 -14.96
C TYR A 249 -18.02 -13.77 -13.61
N GLY A 250 -17.23 -13.84 -12.53
CA GLY A 250 -17.70 -13.49 -11.20
C GLY A 250 -18.05 -12.00 -11.07
N ASN A 251 -19.33 -11.68 -10.91
CA ASN A 251 -19.78 -10.34 -10.55
C ASN A 251 -19.46 -10.03 -9.08
N ILE A 252 -19.25 -8.75 -8.78
CA ILE A 252 -19.21 -8.25 -7.40
C ILE A 252 -20.66 -8.13 -6.94
N GLU A 253 -21.04 -8.93 -5.95
CA GLU A 253 -22.31 -8.75 -5.25
C GLU A 253 -22.10 -7.80 -4.08
N TYR A 254 -22.81 -6.68 -4.12
CA TYR A 254 -22.87 -5.73 -3.02
C TYR A 254 -23.88 -6.22 -1.99
N ILE A 255 -23.38 -6.63 -0.82
CA ILE A 255 -24.21 -7.06 0.31
C ILE A 255 -24.33 -5.86 1.25
N PRO A 256 -25.54 -5.31 1.45
CA PRO A 256 -25.75 -4.27 2.44
C PRO A 256 -25.41 -4.83 3.83
N LEU A 257 -24.46 -4.19 4.50
CA LEU A 257 -24.16 -4.48 5.90
C LEU A 257 -25.19 -3.77 6.80
N PRO A 258 -25.36 -4.21 8.07
CA PRO A 258 -26.29 -3.57 8.99
C PRO A 258 -26.01 -2.08 9.13
N GLU A 259 -27.07 -1.29 9.08
CA GLU A 259 -27.01 0.16 9.23
C GLU A 259 -26.50 0.53 10.63
N ARG A 260 -25.48 1.37 10.68
CA ARG A 260 -24.96 1.94 11.94
C ARG A 260 -25.59 3.30 12.17
N GLU A 261 -25.94 3.59 13.40
CA GLU A 261 -26.40 4.94 13.77
C GLU A 261 -25.35 5.99 13.41
N ALA A 262 -25.79 7.14 12.93
CA ALA A 262 -24.91 8.26 12.65
C ALA A 262 -24.26 8.75 13.94
N THR A 263 -22.94 8.95 13.91
CA THR A 263 -22.17 9.37 15.09
C THR A 263 -22.18 10.89 15.29
N GLY A 264 -22.48 11.65 14.23
CA GLY A 264 -22.36 13.11 14.19
C GLY A 264 -20.95 13.62 13.83
N TYR A 265 -19.99 12.71 13.56
CA TYR A 265 -18.65 13.05 13.09
C TYR A 265 -18.56 12.99 11.55
N ASP A 266 -17.54 13.65 10.99
CA ASP A 266 -17.23 13.67 9.56
C ASP A 266 -15.79 13.21 9.26
N THR A 267 -15.54 12.81 8.01
CA THR A 267 -14.20 12.40 7.52
C THR A 267 -13.28 13.58 7.13
N TYR A 268 -13.66 14.83 7.42
CA TYR A 268 -12.83 16.01 7.15
C TYR A 268 -11.94 16.42 8.33
N SER A 269 -12.14 15.78 9.49
CA SER A 269 -11.36 16.02 10.71
C SER A 269 -10.64 14.75 11.18
N ALA A 270 -9.59 14.94 12.00
CA ALA A 270 -8.98 13.87 12.78
C ALA A 270 -9.54 13.88 14.22
N TYR A 271 -9.67 12.71 14.83
CA TYR A 271 -10.26 12.55 16.16
C TYR A 271 -9.29 11.85 17.10
N TRP A 272 -9.26 12.28 18.37
CA TRP A 272 -8.54 11.56 19.42
C TRP A 272 -9.35 10.38 19.94
N LEU A 273 -8.71 9.24 20.12
CA LEU A 273 -9.33 8.07 20.73
C LEU A 273 -9.41 8.20 22.26
N PRO A 274 -10.41 7.57 22.90
CA PRO A 274 -10.65 7.74 24.34
C PRO A 274 -9.67 6.95 25.22
N ASP A 275 -9.15 5.81 24.74
CA ASP A 275 -8.34 4.90 25.56
C ASP A 275 -6.82 5.17 25.46
N ALA A 276 -6.39 6.00 24.51
CA ALA A 276 -4.98 6.35 24.29
C ALA A 276 -4.83 7.68 23.52
N GLN A 277 -3.69 8.34 23.66
CA GLN A 277 -3.32 9.54 22.90
C GLN A 277 -2.92 9.20 21.46
N VAL A 278 -3.88 8.65 20.71
CA VAL A 278 -3.73 8.27 19.30
C VAL A 278 -4.87 8.91 18.51
N ALA A 279 -4.52 9.57 17.42
CA ALA A 279 -5.49 10.17 16.50
C ALA A 279 -5.93 9.18 15.41
N VAL A 280 -7.16 9.33 14.93
CA VAL A 280 -7.72 8.55 13.83
C VAL A 280 -8.25 9.48 12.74
N MET A 281 -7.98 9.11 11.48
CA MET A 281 -8.53 9.75 10.28
C MET A 281 -9.36 8.75 9.49
N GLY A 282 -10.57 9.14 9.10
CA GLY A 282 -11.43 8.33 8.25
C GLY A 282 -11.09 8.51 6.77
N ARG A 283 -11.27 7.45 5.97
CA ARG A 283 -11.26 7.52 4.52
C ARG A 283 -12.30 8.54 4.03
N ASN A 284 -11.97 9.32 3.00
CA ASN A 284 -12.95 10.16 2.33
C ASN A 284 -13.67 9.36 1.24
N ASP A 285 -14.96 9.07 1.43
CA ASP A 285 -15.73 8.23 0.50
C ASP A 285 -15.84 8.83 -0.90
N ARG A 286 -16.02 10.15 -1.01
CA ARG A 286 -16.16 10.82 -2.30
C ARG A 286 -14.88 10.71 -3.13
N ALA A 287 -13.73 11.03 -2.54
CA ALA A 287 -12.43 10.91 -3.21
C ALA A 287 -12.12 9.44 -3.54
N GLY A 288 -12.42 8.52 -2.62
CA GLY A 288 -12.26 7.09 -2.84
C GLY A 288 -13.09 6.56 -4.00
N TYR A 289 -14.39 6.91 -4.04
CA TYR A 289 -15.32 6.49 -5.09
C TYR A 289 -14.89 6.97 -6.48
N GLN A 290 -14.40 8.21 -6.57
CA GLN A 290 -13.96 8.82 -7.82
C GLN A 290 -12.78 8.09 -8.49
N VAL A 291 -12.01 7.30 -7.73
CA VAL A 291 -10.89 6.50 -8.26
C VAL A 291 -11.27 5.02 -8.34
N TRP A 292 -11.95 4.47 -7.32
CA TRP A 292 -12.20 3.03 -7.19
C TRP A 292 -13.52 2.54 -7.77
N SER A 293 -14.44 3.41 -8.19
CA SER A 293 -15.69 2.98 -8.83
C SER A 293 -15.37 2.23 -10.12
N ALA A 294 -15.88 1.00 -10.25
CA ALA A 294 -15.74 0.21 -11.47
C ALA A 294 -16.53 0.81 -12.65
N ALA A 295 -17.57 1.61 -12.37
CA ALA A 295 -18.42 2.22 -13.38
C ALA A 295 -17.94 3.63 -13.77
N ASP A 296 -17.51 4.43 -12.79
CA ASP A 296 -17.28 5.87 -12.95
C ASP A 296 -15.86 6.31 -12.55
N GLY A 297 -15.01 5.38 -12.11
CA GLY A 297 -13.65 5.66 -11.67
C GLY A 297 -12.72 5.93 -12.84
N TYR A 298 -11.72 6.79 -12.63
CA TYR A 298 -10.72 7.10 -13.67
C TYR A 298 -10.12 5.85 -14.35
N PRO A 299 -9.74 4.78 -13.63
CA PRO A 299 -9.12 3.61 -14.24
C PRO A 299 -9.97 2.88 -15.29
N GLY A 300 -11.28 3.16 -15.36
CA GLY A 300 -12.18 2.59 -16.37
C GLY A 300 -12.17 3.32 -17.72
N ASP A 301 -11.44 4.42 -17.87
CA ASP A 301 -11.33 5.14 -19.14
C ASP A 301 -10.72 4.24 -20.23
N GLY A 302 -11.38 4.17 -21.39
CA GLY A 302 -10.97 3.30 -22.51
C GLY A 302 -9.63 3.69 -23.16
N CYS A 303 -9.03 4.81 -22.78
CA CYS A 303 -7.69 5.22 -23.20
C CYS A 303 -6.58 4.71 -22.28
N PHE A 304 -6.90 4.21 -21.07
CA PHE A 304 -5.91 3.58 -20.21
C PHE A 304 -5.53 2.18 -20.72
N ARG A 305 -4.34 1.71 -20.30
CA ARG A 305 -3.79 0.39 -20.66
C ARG A 305 -4.62 -0.75 -20.08
#